data_AF-A0A498HD48-F1
#
_entry.id   AF-A0A498HD48-F1
#
_cell.length_a   1.000
_cell.length_b   1.000
_cell.length_c   1.000
_cell.angle_alpha   90.00
_cell.angle_beta   90.00
_cell.angle_gamma   90.00
#
_symmetry.space_group_name_H-M   'P 1'
#
loop_
_entity.id
_entity.type
_entity.pdbx_description
1 polymer ?
#
loop_
_entity_poly.entity_id
_entity_poly.type
_entity_poly.pdbx_seq_one_letter_code
_entity_poly.pdbx_strand_id
1 'polypeptide(L)'
;MYKVNEGDMSKYQQMKLNTTLCMAAERGHVEYITHFLRNSSYPVNLVKNEKDQNLLQIAVECHHHKVYNLIHVSDQLRKKEIIPGLDHSDEIQARVRTRDQFGNNLLHTVASITPLSQIDHIQGTALQMQRELQWFKVDLYFELVTKTGSLYRLYVLVNKMNSLKQSEKAEMFNND
;
A
#
# COMPACT_ATOMS: atom_id res chain seq x y z
N MET A 1 -10.22 38.20 -14.30
CA MET A 1 -9.90 36.76 -14.18
C MET A 1 -8.39 36.62 -14.11
N TYR A 2 -7.84 36.41 -12.92
CA TYR A 2 -6.40 36.21 -12.74
C TYR A 2 -6.05 34.81 -13.21
N LYS A 3 -5.40 34.70 -14.38
CA LYS A 3 -4.63 33.52 -14.74
C LYS A 3 -3.46 33.45 -13.77
N VAL A 4 -3.50 32.48 -12.85
CA VAL A 4 -2.34 32.18 -12.00
C VAL A 4 -1.29 31.58 -12.93
N ASN A 5 -0.18 32.29 -13.10
CA ASN A 5 0.96 31.82 -13.86
C ASN A 5 1.53 30.57 -13.17
N GLU A 6 1.55 29.44 -13.87
CA GLU A 6 2.26 28.20 -13.52
C GLU A 6 3.78 28.40 -13.65
N GLY A 7 4.34 29.33 -12.86
CA GLY A 7 5.77 29.59 -12.78
C GLY A 7 6.26 29.28 -11.37
N ASP A 8 6.89 28.12 -11.22
CA ASP A 8 7.65 27.61 -10.07
C ASP A 8 7.01 27.79 -8.68
N MET A 9 6.33 26.72 -8.24
CA MET A 9 5.96 26.52 -6.85
C MET A 9 7.20 26.71 -5.96
N SER A 10 7.11 27.58 -4.95
CA SER A 10 8.25 27.83 -4.08
C SER A 10 8.67 26.53 -3.37
N LYS A 11 9.96 26.37 -3.06
CA LYS A 11 10.46 25.20 -2.33
C LYS A 11 9.65 24.90 -1.05
N TYR A 12 9.20 25.95 -0.35
CA TYR A 12 8.35 25.83 0.83
C TYR A 12 6.96 25.29 0.49
N GLN A 13 6.33 25.80 -0.59
CA GLN A 13 5.03 25.30 -1.05
C GLN A 13 5.13 23.84 -1.50
N GLN A 14 6.22 23.48 -2.18
CA GLN A 14 6.47 22.12 -2.62
C GLN A 14 6.65 21.16 -1.44
N MET A 15 7.43 21.57 -0.44
CA MET A 15 7.60 20.82 0.81
C MET A 15 6.26 20.62 1.52
N LYS A 16 5.49 21.71 1.69
CA LYS A 16 4.17 21.64 2.33
C LYS A 16 3.20 20.73 1.57
N LEU A 17 3.24 20.77 0.24
CA LEU A 17 2.42 19.92 -0.63
C LEU A 17 2.81 18.44 -0.50
N ASN A 18 4.12 18.13 -0.49
CA ASN A 18 4.60 16.77 -0.25
C ASN A 18 4.11 16.23 1.09
N THR A 19 4.26 17.02 2.16
CA THR A 19 3.77 16.64 3.49
C THR A 19 2.26 16.38 3.48
N THR A 20 1.48 17.25 2.85
CA THR A 20 0.01 17.08 2.79
C THR A 20 -0.40 15.85 1.98
N LEU A 21 0.27 15.55 0.86
CA LEU A 21 0.03 14.34 0.09
C LEU A 21 0.35 13.08 0.89
N CYS A 22 1.50 13.06 1.58
CA CYS A 22 1.87 11.94 2.45
C CYS A 22 0.83 11.72 3.56
N MET A 23 0.41 12.78 4.25
CA MET A 23 -0.64 12.69 5.28
C MET A 23 -1.98 12.23 4.72
N ALA A 24 -2.34 12.65 3.51
CA ALA A 24 -3.56 12.21 2.86
C ALA A 24 -3.52 10.71 2.55
N ALA A 25 -2.38 10.18 2.11
CA ALA A 25 -2.20 8.76 1.88
C ALA A 25 -2.21 7.96 3.20
N GLU A 26 -1.51 8.46 4.22
CA GLU A 26 -1.46 7.88 5.55
C GLU A 26 -2.83 7.80 6.21
N ARG A 27 -3.70 8.80 5.99
CA ARG A 27 -5.07 8.85 6.54
C ARG A 27 -6.14 8.24 5.64
N GLY A 28 -5.79 7.82 4.43
CA GLY A 28 -6.74 7.19 3.52
C GLY A 28 -7.73 8.17 2.87
N HIS A 29 -7.36 9.43 2.67
CA HIS A 29 -8.19 10.47 2.03
C HIS A 29 -8.23 10.29 0.50
N VAL A 30 -8.94 9.26 0.04
CA VAL A 30 -9.01 8.85 -1.37
C VAL A 30 -9.55 9.95 -2.28
N GLU A 31 -10.58 10.68 -1.86
CA GLU A 31 -11.24 11.73 -2.64
C GLU A 31 -10.28 12.88 -2.91
N TYR A 32 -9.53 13.32 -1.88
CA TYR A 32 -8.52 14.36 -2.02
C TYR A 32 -7.45 13.96 -3.03
N ILE A 33 -6.89 12.75 -2.88
CA ILE A 33 -5.85 12.23 -3.78
C ILE A 33 -6.39 12.09 -5.21
N THR A 34 -7.65 11.65 -5.36
CA THR A 34 -8.30 11.51 -6.67
C THR A 34 -8.43 12.87 -7.36
N HIS A 35 -8.93 13.87 -6.65
CA HIS A 35 -9.05 15.22 -7.17
C HIS A 35 -7.68 15.82 -7.49
N PHE A 36 -6.66 15.56 -6.66
CA PHE A 36 -5.31 16.04 -6.90
C PHE A 36 -4.71 15.41 -8.18
N LEU A 37 -4.75 14.09 -8.31
CA LEU A 37 -4.16 13.37 -9.45
C LEU A 37 -4.84 13.71 -10.78
N ARG A 38 -6.13 14.02 -10.77
CA ARG A 38 -6.87 14.41 -11.98
C ARG A 38 -6.59 15.83 -12.45
N ASN A 39 -6.27 16.74 -11.52
CA ASN A 39 -6.17 18.17 -11.81
C ASN A 39 -4.74 18.69 -11.76
N SER A 40 -3.74 17.85 -11.47
CA SER A 40 -2.36 18.26 -11.27
C SER A 40 -1.38 17.41 -12.06
N SER A 41 -0.44 18.06 -12.75
CA SER A 41 0.74 17.41 -13.35
C SER A 41 1.90 17.25 -12.36
N TYR A 42 1.65 17.45 -11.06
CA TYR A 42 2.68 17.35 -10.03
C TYR A 42 3.31 15.95 -9.98
N PRO A 43 4.64 15.82 -9.86
CA PRO A 43 5.33 14.53 -9.90
C PRO A 43 5.16 13.75 -8.59
N VAL A 44 3.95 13.25 -8.34
CA VAL A 44 3.59 12.49 -7.12
C VAL A 44 4.52 11.30 -6.83
N ASN A 45 5.14 10.72 -7.86
CA ASN A 45 6.06 9.59 -7.69
C ASN A 45 7.38 9.98 -7.00
N LEU A 46 7.73 11.26 -7.02
CA LEU A 46 8.92 11.81 -6.34
C LEU A 46 8.61 12.25 -4.91
N VAL A 47 7.34 12.20 -4.51
CA VAL A 47 6.92 12.59 -3.16
C VAL A 47 7.32 11.50 -2.19
N LYS A 48 8.03 11.92 -1.15
CA LYS A 48 8.45 11.06 -0.06
C LYS A 48 8.17 11.70 1.29
N ASN A 49 7.94 10.87 2.30
CA ASN A 49 7.86 11.32 3.69
C ASN A 49 9.26 11.40 4.33
N GLU A 50 9.30 11.72 5.61
CA GLU A 50 10.54 11.79 6.40
C GLU A 50 11.26 10.43 6.52
N LYS A 51 10.54 9.31 6.34
CA LYS A 51 11.12 7.95 6.31
C LYS A 51 11.67 7.56 4.93
N ASP A 52 11.76 8.49 3.99
CA ASP A 52 12.08 8.25 2.57
C ASP A 52 11.10 7.28 1.88
N GLN A 53 9.91 7.09 2.43
CA GLN A 53 8.88 6.26 1.83
C GLN A 53 8.08 7.05 0.80
N ASN A 54 7.86 6.43 -0.35
CA ASN A 54 6.95 6.99 -1.35
C ASN A 54 5.47 6.78 -0.96
N LEU A 55 4.57 7.47 -1.66
CA LEU A 55 3.13 7.39 -1.40
C LEU A 55 2.55 5.97 -1.48
N LEU A 56 3.11 5.07 -2.31
CA LEU A 56 2.65 3.67 -2.39
C LEU A 56 3.04 2.89 -1.14
N GLN A 57 4.28 3.05 -0.66
CA GLN A 57 4.74 2.44 0.58
C GLN A 57 3.93 2.93 1.77
N ILE A 58 3.61 4.22 1.84
CA ILE A 58 2.74 4.79 2.88
C ILE A 58 1.34 4.16 2.83
N ALA A 59 0.75 4.07 1.64
CA ALA A 59 -0.58 3.49 1.48
C ALA A 59 -0.63 2.00 1.86
N VAL A 60 0.46 1.26 1.64
CA VAL A 60 0.61 -0.13 2.05
C VAL A 60 0.82 -0.24 3.56
N GLU A 61 1.72 0.53 4.16
CA GLU A 61 1.99 0.52 5.61
C GLU A 61 0.74 0.85 6.43
N CYS A 62 -0.12 1.73 5.91
CA CYS A 62 -1.38 2.12 6.54
C CYS A 62 -2.54 1.22 6.15
N HIS A 63 -2.32 0.21 5.32
CA HIS A 63 -3.37 -0.67 4.82
C HIS A 63 -4.56 0.13 4.25
N HIS A 64 -4.29 1.02 3.30
CA HIS A 64 -5.29 1.81 2.56
C HIS A 64 -5.40 1.41 1.08
N HIS A 65 -6.07 0.29 0.79
CA HIS A 65 -6.04 -0.36 -0.53
C HIS A 65 -6.62 0.53 -1.64
N LYS A 66 -7.62 1.35 -1.32
CA LYS A 66 -8.21 2.30 -2.26
C LYS A 66 -7.21 3.35 -2.70
N VAL A 67 -6.39 3.86 -1.77
CA VAL A 67 -5.32 4.81 -2.07
C VAL A 67 -4.23 4.14 -2.88
N TYR A 68 -3.80 2.94 -2.48
CA TYR A 68 -2.82 2.15 -3.24
C TYR A 68 -3.26 1.94 -4.69
N ASN A 69 -4.47 1.42 -4.90
CA ASN A 69 -5.03 1.16 -6.23
C ASN A 69 -5.14 2.43 -7.06
N LEU A 70 -5.60 3.53 -6.47
CA LEU A 70 -5.71 4.82 -7.13
C LEU A 70 -4.34 5.31 -7.65
N ILE A 71 -3.32 5.28 -6.80
CA ILE A 71 -1.97 5.75 -7.17
C ILE A 71 -1.34 4.81 -8.19
N HIS A 72 -1.49 3.49 -8.02
CA HIS A 72 -0.98 2.49 -8.94
C HIS A 72 -1.55 2.65 -10.35
N VAL A 73 -2.88 2.73 -10.49
CA VAL A 73 -3.54 2.91 -11.79
C VAL A 73 -3.16 4.25 -12.41
N SER A 74 -3.11 5.32 -11.63
CA SER A 74 -2.75 6.66 -12.14
C SER A 74 -1.29 6.74 -12.61
N ASP A 75 -0.37 6.02 -11.96
CA ASP A 75 1.01 5.92 -12.41
C ASP A 75 1.15 5.13 -13.71
N GLN A 76 0.44 4.00 -13.82
CA GLN A 76 0.42 3.19 -15.04
C GLN A 76 -0.14 3.94 -16.25
N LEU A 77 -1.25 4.66 -16.08
CA LEU A 77 -1.85 5.44 -17.17
C LEU A 77 -0.90 6.50 -17.69
N ARG A 78 -0.28 7.28 -16.81
CA ARG A 78 0.69 8.33 -17.21
C ARG A 78 1.91 7.75 -17.92
N LYS A 79 2.45 6.63 -17.44
CA LYS A 79 3.62 5.99 -18.07
C LYS A 79 3.30 5.41 -19.44
N LYS A 80 2.11 4.84 -19.62
CA LYS A 80 1.65 4.32 -20.92
C LYS A 80 1.47 5.42 -21.96
N GLU A 81 1.04 6.61 -21.54
CA GLU A 81 0.94 7.79 -22.40
C GLU A 81 2.33 8.32 -22.82
N ILE A 82 3.30 8.33 -21.91
CA ILE A 82 4.64 8.88 -22.16
C ILE A 82 5.55 7.89 -22.92
N ILE A 83 5.44 6.59 -22.63
CA ILE A 83 6.30 5.53 -23.20
C ILE A 83 5.40 4.40 -23.74
N PRO A 84 4.95 4.47 -25.01
CA PRO A 84 4.18 3.40 -25.62
C PRO A 84 5.03 2.13 -25.71
N GLY A 85 4.56 1.03 -25.11
CA GLY A 85 5.24 -0.27 -25.13
C GLY A 85 6.10 -0.58 -23.89
N LEU A 86 6.03 0.22 -22.83
CA LEU A 86 6.72 -0.06 -21.57
C LEU A 86 6.26 -1.41 -20.97
N ASP A 87 7.22 -2.30 -20.72
CA ASP A 87 6.96 -3.60 -20.08
C ASP A 87 6.64 -3.40 -18.59
N HIS A 88 5.59 -4.07 -18.10
CA HIS A 88 5.18 -4.01 -16.69
C HIS A 88 6.24 -4.63 -15.76
N SER A 89 7.12 -5.48 -16.28
CA SER A 89 8.24 -6.06 -15.54
C SER A 89 9.18 -5.00 -14.94
N ASP A 90 9.43 -3.92 -15.68
CA ASP A 90 10.31 -2.83 -15.23
C ASP A 90 9.67 -2.02 -14.09
N GLU A 91 8.34 -1.89 -14.07
CA GLU A 91 7.61 -1.21 -12.99
C GLU A 91 7.71 -2.00 -11.69
N ILE A 92 7.48 -3.31 -11.75
CA ILE A 92 7.61 -4.21 -10.59
C ILE A 92 9.05 -4.16 -10.07
N GLN A 93 10.03 -4.20 -10.98
CA GLN A 93 11.44 -4.15 -10.59
C GLN A 93 11.80 -2.81 -9.93
N ALA A 94 11.30 -1.68 -10.43
CA ALA A 94 11.50 -0.36 -9.83
C ALA A 94 10.89 -0.28 -8.41
N ARG A 95 9.69 -0.85 -8.19
CA ARG A 95 9.04 -0.90 -6.88
C ARG A 95 9.80 -1.76 -5.88
N VAL A 96 10.27 -2.93 -6.30
CA VAL A 96 11.06 -3.84 -5.45
C VAL A 96 12.46 -3.28 -5.13
N ARG A 97 13.04 -2.48 -6.04
CA ARG A 97 14.32 -1.80 -5.84
C ARG A 97 14.22 -0.59 -4.92
N THR A 98 13.07 0.06 -4.86
CA THR A 98 12.87 1.23 -4.00
C THR A 98 12.89 0.80 -2.53
N ARG A 99 13.68 1.50 -1.73
CA ARG A 99 13.87 1.24 -0.30
C ARG A 99 13.55 2.50 0.50
N ASP A 100 12.97 2.31 1.67
CA ASP A 100 12.86 3.36 2.67
C ASP A 100 14.21 3.60 3.38
N GLN A 101 14.24 4.54 4.33
CA GLN A 101 15.44 4.85 5.12
C GLN A 101 15.98 3.67 5.94
N PHE A 102 15.16 2.65 6.19
CA PHE A 102 15.51 1.43 6.94
C PHE A 102 15.91 0.27 6.01
N GLY A 103 15.91 0.49 4.69
CA GLY A 103 16.21 -0.54 3.71
C GLY A 103 15.02 -1.44 3.36
N ASN A 104 13.83 -1.17 3.89
CA ASN A 104 12.61 -1.93 3.59
C ASN A 104 12.11 -1.57 2.20
N ASN A 105 11.90 -2.59 1.38
CA ASN A 105 11.20 -2.43 0.11
C ASN A 105 9.70 -2.63 0.30
N LEU A 106 8.92 -2.43 -0.77
CA LEU A 106 7.46 -2.57 -0.73
C LEU A 106 7.00 -3.92 -0.16
N LEU A 107 7.70 -5.02 -0.46
CA LEU A 107 7.35 -6.36 0.05
C LEU A 107 7.56 -6.46 1.57
N HIS A 108 8.63 -5.87 2.09
CA HIS A 108 8.83 -5.75 3.54
C HIS A 108 7.71 -4.93 4.18
N THR A 109 7.29 -3.83 3.55
CA THR A 109 6.17 -3.00 4.02
C THR A 109 4.84 -3.76 4.05
N VAL A 110 4.50 -4.52 2.99
CA VAL A 110 3.28 -5.36 2.95
C VAL A 110 3.29 -6.40 4.07
N ALA A 111 4.45 -6.98 4.36
CA ALA A 111 4.61 -7.99 5.40
C ALA A 111 4.66 -7.40 6.83
N SER A 112 4.73 -6.08 6.97
CA SER A 112 4.88 -5.42 8.26
C SER A 112 3.52 -5.04 8.82
N ILE A 113 3.16 -5.63 9.97
CA ILE A 113 1.97 -5.25 10.71
C ILE A 113 2.33 -4.03 11.56
N THR A 114 1.98 -2.84 11.08
CA THR A 114 2.28 -1.57 11.73
C THR A 114 1.04 -1.06 12.47
N PRO A 115 1.14 -0.37 13.63
CA PRO A 115 -0.01 0.24 14.33
C PRO A 115 -0.84 1.22 13.46
N LEU A 116 -0.27 1.64 12.33
CA LEU A 116 -0.93 2.47 11.31
C LEU A 116 -1.98 1.70 10.49
N SER A 117 -1.97 0.37 10.51
CA SER A 117 -2.85 -0.50 9.70
C SER A 117 -4.34 -0.43 10.08
N GLN A 118 -4.70 0.40 11.07
CA GLN A 118 -6.03 0.48 11.71
C GLN A 118 -6.54 -0.85 12.29
N ILE A 119 -5.70 -1.89 12.33
CA ILE A 119 -6.12 -3.22 12.77
C ILE A 119 -6.32 -3.31 14.27
N ASP A 120 -5.62 -2.45 15.02
CA ASP A 120 -5.75 -2.30 16.46
C ASP A 120 -7.15 -1.83 16.88
N HIS A 121 -7.93 -1.24 15.96
CA HIS A 121 -9.30 -0.81 16.23
C HIS A 121 -10.34 -1.94 16.13
N ILE A 122 -9.94 -3.11 15.60
CA ILE A 122 -10.82 -4.28 15.47
C ILE A 122 -10.72 -5.09 16.77
N GLN A 123 -11.83 -5.20 17.50
CA GLN A 123 -11.91 -6.02 18.71
C GLN A 123 -11.87 -7.52 18.35
N GLY A 124 -10.83 -8.22 18.81
CA GLY A 124 -10.68 -9.67 18.71
C GLY A 124 -9.68 -10.13 17.66
N THR A 125 -8.72 -10.97 18.10
CA THR A 125 -7.60 -11.48 17.31
C THR A 125 -8.03 -12.15 16.00
N ALA A 126 -9.15 -12.90 16.01
CA ALA A 126 -9.65 -13.58 14.83
C ALA A 126 -10.12 -12.61 13.72
N LEU A 127 -10.72 -11.47 14.08
CA LEU A 127 -11.19 -10.46 13.12
C LEU A 127 -10.03 -9.61 12.59
N GLN A 128 -9.03 -9.33 13.44
CA GLN A 128 -7.76 -8.73 13.00
C GLN A 128 -7.10 -9.63 11.94
N MET A 129 -6.91 -10.92 12.23
CA MET A 129 -6.33 -11.87 11.25
C MET A 129 -7.18 -12.02 9.97
N GLN A 130 -8.51 -11.96 10.07
CA GLN A 130 -9.39 -12.02 8.89
C GLN A 130 -9.24 -10.78 7.99
N ARG A 131 -9.02 -9.61 8.59
CA ARG A 131 -8.78 -8.37 7.84
C ARG A 131 -7.42 -8.42 7.16
N GLU A 132 -6.37 -8.89 7.84
CA GLU A 132 -5.07 -9.16 7.20
C GLU A 132 -5.20 -10.12 6.01
N LEU A 133 -6.02 -11.18 6.14
CA LEU A 133 -6.24 -12.11 5.02
C LEU A 133 -6.94 -11.47 3.82
N GLN A 134 -7.77 -10.45 4.01
CA GLN A 134 -8.36 -9.69 2.90
C GLN A 134 -7.29 -8.87 2.17
N TRP A 135 -6.27 -8.36 2.88
CA TRP A 135 -5.11 -7.71 2.28
C TRP A 135 -4.34 -8.67 1.38
N PHE A 136 -3.98 -9.84 1.90
CA PHE A 136 -3.30 -10.87 1.11
C PHE A 136 -4.11 -11.35 -0.10
N LYS A 137 -5.45 -11.41 -0.01
CA LYS A 137 -6.29 -11.83 -1.16
C LYS A 137 -6.35 -10.81 -2.29
N VAL A 138 -6.32 -9.52 -1.98
CA VAL A 138 -6.28 -8.45 -2.99
C VAL A 138 -4.92 -8.43 -3.69
N ASP A 139 -3.83 -8.75 -2.97
CA ASP A 139 -2.48 -8.86 -3.53
C ASP A 139 -2.20 -10.20 -4.25
N LEU A 140 -2.85 -11.30 -3.84
CA LEU A 140 -2.66 -12.63 -4.44
C LEU A 140 -3.16 -12.74 -5.88
N TYR A 141 -4.11 -11.91 -6.33
CA TYR A 141 -4.43 -11.85 -7.76
C TYR A 141 -3.27 -11.30 -8.59
N PHE A 142 -2.35 -10.54 -7.98
CA PHE A 142 -1.15 -10.02 -8.62
C PHE A 142 0.05 -11.01 -8.48
N GLU A 143 0.15 -11.72 -7.36
CA GLU A 143 1.26 -12.65 -7.08
C GLU A 143 1.05 -14.08 -7.64
N LEU A 144 -0.19 -14.55 -7.80
CA LEU A 144 -0.51 -15.84 -8.45
C LEU A 144 -0.05 -15.90 -9.91
N VAL A 145 0.18 -14.75 -10.54
CA VAL A 145 0.69 -14.68 -11.91
C VAL A 145 2.22 -14.88 -11.97
N THR A 146 2.97 -14.79 -10.86
CA THR A 146 4.44 -14.74 -10.98
C THR A 146 5.28 -15.84 -10.30
N LYS A 147 5.05 -16.38 -9.09
CA LYS A 147 5.96 -17.44 -8.56
C LYS A 147 5.32 -18.48 -7.61
N THR A 148 5.49 -19.75 -7.97
CA THR A 148 5.04 -20.99 -7.30
C THR A 148 5.60 -21.25 -5.88
N GLY A 149 6.50 -20.40 -5.35
CA GLY A 149 7.10 -20.57 -4.02
C GLY A 149 6.31 -19.98 -2.84
N SER A 150 5.53 -18.91 -3.06
CA SER A 150 4.75 -18.24 -2.00
C SER A 150 3.54 -19.09 -1.55
N LEU A 151 3.02 -19.95 -2.42
CA LEU A 151 1.90 -20.85 -2.12
C LEU A 151 2.22 -21.83 -0.98
N TYR A 152 3.45 -22.30 -0.87
CA TYR A 152 3.84 -23.23 0.20
C TYR A 152 3.83 -22.54 1.57
N ARG A 153 4.30 -21.30 1.68
CA ARG A 153 4.24 -20.52 2.93
C ARG A 153 2.81 -20.14 3.30
N LEU A 154 1.99 -19.76 2.32
CA LEU A 154 0.58 -19.45 2.52
C LEU A 154 -0.20 -20.70 2.97
N TYR A 155 0.07 -21.86 2.34
CA TYR A 155 -0.51 -23.15 2.73
C TYR A 155 -0.13 -23.55 4.17
N VAL A 156 1.13 -23.37 4.57
CA VAL A 156 1.57 -23.65 5.94
C VAL A 156 0.91 -22.73 6.96
N LEU A 157 0.79 -21.43 6.66
CA LEU A 157 0.12 -20.46 7.54
C LEU A 157 -1.38 -20.75 7.68
N VAL A 158 -2.07 -21.03 6.57
CA VAL A 158 -3.50 -21.37 6.58
C VAL A 158 -3.76 -22.64 7.38
N ASN A 159 -2.93 -23.68 7.23
CA ASN A 159 -3.09 -24.91 8.01
C ASN A 159 -2.81 -24.70 9.51
N LYS A 160 -1.80 -23.89 9.86
CA LYS A 160 -1.50 -23.57 11.26
C LYS A 160 -2.61 -22.77 11.93
N MET A 161 -3.27 -21.88 11.19
CA MET A 161 -4.45 -21.17 11.68
C MET A 161 -5.67 -22.07 11.85
N ASN A 162 -5.88 -23.03 10.92
CA ASN A 162 -6.96 -24.00 11.06
C ASN A 162 -6.77 -24.93 12.26
N SER A 163 -5.52 -25.32 12.57
CA SER A 163 -5.24 -26.10 13.79
C SER A 163 -5.50 -25.30 15.07
N LEU A 164 -5.19 -23.99 15.09
CA LEU A 164 -5.44 -23.13 16.26
C LEU A 164 -6.94 -22.89 16.49
N LYS A 165 -7.73 -22.74 15.41
CA LYS A 165 -9.20 -22.65 15.52
C LYS A 165 -9.84 -23.92 16.04
N GLN A 166 -9.22 -25.08 15.82
CA GLN A 166 -9.69 -26.36 16.35
C GLN A 166 -9.30 -26.54 17.81
N SER A 167 -8.12 -26.09 18.24
CA SER A 167 -7.69 -26.15 19.64
C SER A 167 -8.52 -25.22 20.54
N GLU A 168 -8.81 -23.99 20.11
CA GLU A 168 -9.67 -23.07 20.88
C GLU A 168 -11.11 -23.59 21.02
N LYS A 169 -11.64 -24.25 19.99
CA LYS A 169 -12.93 -24.95 20.09
C LYS A 169 -12.88 -26.11 21.08
N ALA A 170 -11.80 -26.89 21.11
CA ALA A 170 -11.67 -28.02 22.03
C ALA A 170 -11.54 -27.56 23.51
N GLU A 171 -10.91 -26.41 23.77
CA GLU A 171 -10.79 -25.84 25.11
C GLU A 171 -12.12 -25.27 25.63
N MET A 172 -12.99 -24.78 24.74
CA MET A 172 -14.35 -24.33 25.11
C MET A 172 -15.31 -25.48 25.46
N PHE A 173 -15.08 -26.70 24.99
CA PHE A 173 -15.96 -27.86 25.25
C PHE A 173 -15.48 -28.76 26.40
N ASN A 174 -14.32 -28.48 27.02
CA ASN A 174 -13.77 -29.26 28.14
C ASN A 174 -13.86 -28.53 29.50
N ASN A 175 -14.55 -27.38 29.55
CA ASN A 175 -14.74 -26.57 30.77
C ASN A 175 -16.19 -26.58 31.31
N ASP A 176 -17.01 -27.54 30.88
CA ASP A 176 -18.32 -27.89 31.46
C ASP A 176 -18.27 -29.31 32.06
#